data_AF-X0TKH7-F1
#
_entry.id   AF-X0TKH7-F1
#
_cell.length_a   1.000
_cell.length_b   1.000
_cell.length_c   1.000
_cell.angle_alpha   90.00
_cell.angle_beta   90.00
_cell.angle_gamma   90.00
#
_symmetry.space_group_name_H-M   'P 1'
#
loop_
_entity.id
_entity.type
_entity.pdbx_description
1 polymer ?
#
loop_
_entity_poly.entity_id
_entity_poly.type
_entity_poly.pdbx_seq_one_letter_code
_entity_poly.pdbx_strand_id
1 'polypeptide(L)'
;PSNMQLRTVTGDLAPIRGRGMFQFKVGDLGVPYAVWVAGVQYACILGLDFLQAISGVLDLGKGFLILPEGKRVQLIPHPVCHRDPRIDEFGKPWYKG
;
A
#
# COMPACT_ATOMS: atom_id res chain seq x y z
N PRO A 1 1.88 -11.18 -20.35
CA PRO A 1 2.32 -9.86 -19.83
C PRO A 1 1.28 -8.79 -20.17
N SER A 2 0.87 -7.96 -19.21
CA SER A 2 -0.02 -6.82 -19.48
C SER A 2 0.79 -5.63 -19.97
N ASN A 3 0.32 -4.90 -20.99
CA ASN A 3 0.89 -3.61 -21.40
C ASN A 3 0.56 -2.46 -20.41
N MET A 4 0.09 -2.79 -19.21
CA MET A 4 -0.25 -1.80 -18.20
C MET A 4 0.97 -1.44 -17.36
N GLN A 5 1.06 -0.17 -16.98
CA GLN A 5 2.11 0.38 -16.13
C GLN A 5 1.46 1.20 -15.03
N LEU A 6 2.04 1.17 -13.84
CA LEU A 6 1.66 2.02 -12.73
C LEU A 6 2.53 3.28 -12.76
N ARG A 7 1.91 4.45 -12.79
CA ARG A 7 2.63 5.72 -12.62
C ARG A 7 2.76 6.03 -11.13
N THR A 8 3.99 6.17 -10.64
CA THR A 8 4.27 6.51 -9.25
C THR A 8 4.13 8.01 -9.02
N VAL A 9 4.13 8.42 -7.75
CA VAL A 9 4.13 9.84 -7.34
C VAL A 9 5.40 10.59 -7.78
N THR A 10 6.52 9.88 -8.00
CA THR A 10 7.76 10.45 -8.57
C THR A 10 7.67 10.66 -10.08
N GLY A 11 6.59 10.20 -10.72
CA GLY A 11 6.41 10.24 -12.17
C GLY A 11 6.95 9.02 -12.92
N ASP A 12 7.63 8.12 -12.21
CA ASP A 12 8.20 6.89 -12.77
C ASP A 12 7.12 5.89 -13.18
N LEU A 13 7.46 5.03 -14.13
CA LEU A 13 6.57 3.98 -14.62
C LEU A 13 7.05 2.62 -14.10
N ALA A 14 6.26 2.00 -13.23
CA ALA A 14 6.52 0.67 -12.72
C ALA A 14 5.75 -0.37 -13.55
N PRO A 15 6.40 -1.44 -14.06
CA PRO A 15 5.72 -2.46 -14.85
C PRO A 15 4.78 -3.28 -13.97
N ILE A 16 3.54 -3.46 -14.45
CA ILE A 16 2.60 -4.41 -13.86
C ILE A 16 2.96 -5.81 -14.36
N ARG A 17 3.19 -6.73 -13.42
CA ARG A 17 3.58 -8.12 -13.66
C ARG A 17 2.37 -9.03 -13.86
N GLY A 18 1.24 -8.71 -13.24
CA GLY A 18 0.00 -9.47 -13.39
C GLY A 18 -1.09 -9.09 -12.40
N ARG A 19 -2.12 -9.93 -12.30
CA ARG A 19 -3.21 -9.83 -11.31
C ARG A 19 -3.20 -11.04 -10.39
N GLY A 20 -3.59 -10.84 -9.14
CA GLY A 20 -3.83 -11.92 -8.19
C GLY A 20 -5.04 -11.63 -7.32
N MET A 21 -5.61 -12.69 -6.75
CA MET A 21 -6.63 -12.58 -5.70
C MET A 21 -5.94 -12.71 -4.34
N PHE A 22 -6.10 -11.71 -3.49
CA PHE A 22 -5.49 -11.69 -2.16
C PHE A 22 -6.57 -11.58 -1.09
N GLN A 23 -6.34 -12.19 0.06
CA GLN A 23 -7.21 -12.02 1.21
C GLN A 23 -6.58 -11.01 2.17
N PHE A 24 -7.17 -9.81 2.24
CA PHE A 24 -6.75 -8.76 3.16
C PHE A 24 -7.49 -8.89 4.48
N LYS A 25 -6.78 -8.68 5.59
CA LYS A 25 -7.39 -8.55 6.91
C LYS A 25 -7.37 -7.08 7.32
N VAL A 26 -8.55 -6.48 7.50
CA VAL A 26 -8.72 -5.09 7.93
C VAL A 26 -9.49 -5.09 9.25
N GLY A 27 -8.78 -4.91 10.36
CA GLY A 27 -9.33 -5.24 11.68
C GLY A 27 -9.70 -6.72 11.75
N ASP A 28 -10.95 -7.03 12.03
CA ASP A 28 -11.48 -8.40 12.04
C ASP A 28 -12.13 -8.82 10.72
N LEU A 29 -12.17 -7.93 9.72
CA LEU A 29 -12.78 -8.21 8.42
C LEU A 29 -11.77 -8.85 7.46
N GLY A 30 -12.07 -10.06 6.99
CA GLY A 30 -11.35 -10.69 5.89
C GLY A 30 -12.00 -10.36 4.54
N VAL A 31 -11.26 -9.75 3.63
CA VAL A 31 -11.75 -9.28 2.32
C VAL A 31 -10.94 -9.91 1.19
N PRO A 32 -11.53 -10.82 0.38
CA PRO A 32 -10.91 -11.22 -0.87
C PRO A 32 -10.97 -10.06 -1.87
N TYR A 33 -9.84 -9.66 -2.43
CA TYR A 33 -9.76 -8.57 -3.38
C TYR A 33 -8.75 -8.83 -4.49
N ALA A 34 -9.12 -8.49 -5.72
CA ALA A 34 -8.26 -8.61 -6.88
C ALA A 34 -7.30 -7.42 -6.93
N VAL A 35 -5.99 -7.69 -6.96
CA VAL A 35 -4.96 -6.65 -7.01
C VAL A 35 -4.05 -6.82 -8.21
N TRP A 36 -3.46 -5.70 -8.61
CA TRP A 36 -2.37 -5.67 -9.57
C TRP A 36 -1.04 -5.81 -8.84
N VAL A 37 -0.20 -6.73 -9.32
CA VAL A 37 1.16 -6.91 -8.81
C VAL A 37 2.09 -6.09 -9.69
N ALA A 38 2.72 -5.06 -9.13
CA ALA A 38 3.67 -4.20 -9.83
C ALA A 38 5.06 -4.32 -9.19
N GLY A 39 6.11 -4.13 -9.99
CA GLY A 39 7.49 -4.07 -9.49
C GLY A 39 7.81 -2.73 -8.81
N VAL A 40 7.13 -2.41 -7.72
CA VAL A 40 7.35 -1.20 -6.92
C VAL A 40 8.24 -1.47 -5.71
N GLN A 41 9.07 -0.49 -5.32
CA GLN A 41 10.00 -0.62 -4.20
C GLN A 41 9.37 -0.45 -2.81
N TYR A 42 8.12 0.04 -2.76
CA TYR A 42 7.42 0.45 -1.54
C TYR A 42 6.27 -0.51 -1.18
N ALA A 43 5.71 -0.32 0.03
CA ALA A 43 4.59 -1.09 0.56
C ALA A 43 3.38 -1.14 -0.39
N CYS A 44 2.56 -2.20 -0.25
CA CYS A 44 1.32 -2.38 -0.99
C CYS A 44 0.41 -1.15 -0.86
N ILE A 45 -0.05 -0.62 -1.99
CA ILE A 45 -0.99 0.50 -2.03
C ILE A 45 -2.40 -0.08 -2.17
N LEU A 46 -3.26 0.17 -1.19
CA LEU A 46 -4.69 -0.07 -1.31
C LEU A 46 -5.34 1.22 -1.81
N GLY A 47 -5.97 1.14 -2.99
CA GLY A 47 -6.59 2.28 -3.64
C GLY A 47 -7.96 2.63 -3.07
N LEU A 48 -8.54 3.71 -3.60
CA LEU A 48 -9.89 4.15 -3.27
C LEU A 48 -10.95 3.13 -3.69
N ASP A 49 -10.69 2.36 -4.74
CA ASP A 49 -11.52 1.25 -5.21
C ASP A 49 -11.70 0.17 -4.14
N PHE A 50 -10.60 -0.20 -3.46
CA PHE A 50 -10.66 -1.12 -2.33
C PHE A 50 -11.46 -0.53 -1.17
N LEU A 51 -11.24 0.75 -0.84
CA LEU A 51 -11.99 1.44 0.22
C LEU A 51 -13.50 1.47 -0.07
N GLN A 52 -13.88 1.74 -1.32
CA GLN A 52 -15.27 1.68 -1.77
C GLN A 52 -15.84 0.26 -1.64
N ALA A 53 -15.09 -0.75 -2.06
CA ALA A 53 -15.53 -2.15 -1.99
C ALA A 53 -15.83 -2.62 -0.57
N ILE A 54 -15.07 -2.13 0.42
CA ILE A 54 -15.32 -2.44 1.84
C ILE A 54 -16.29 -1.46 2.51
N SER A 55 -16.87 -0.49 1.76
CA SER A 55 -17.69 0.60 2.31
C SER A 55 -17.01 1.34 3.47
N GLY A 56 -15.69 1.52 3.36
CA GLY A 56 -14.86 2.15 4.36
C GLY A 56 -14.74 3.67 4.15
N VAL A 57 -14.69 4.41 5.26
CA VAL A 57 -14.51 5.87 5.27
C VAL A 57 -13.23 6.22 6.01
N LEU A 58 -12.37 7.02 5.39
CA LEU A 58 -11.13 7.48 6.00
C LEU A 58 -11.38 8.81 6.73
N ASP A 59 -11.36 8.80 8.06
CA ASP A 59 -11.37 10.00 8.90
C ASP A 59 -9.92 10.40 9.20
N LEU A 60 -9.35 11.22 8.31
CA LEU A 60 -7.97 11.71 8.46
C LEU A 60 -7.80 12.69 9.63
N GLY A 61 -8.85 13.41 10.01
CA GLY A 61 -8.81 14.36 11.13
C GLY A 61 -8.63 13.65 12.48
N LYS A 62 -9.18 12.45 12.60
CA LYS A 62 -9.06 11.61 13.80
C LYS A 62 -8.09 10.44 13.65
N GLY A 63 -7.59 10.18 12.45
CA GLY A 63 -6.68 9.08 12.16
C GLY A 63 -7.34 7.70 12.21
N PHE A 64 -8.56 7.55 11.68
CA PHE A 64 -9.28 6.27 11.66
C PHE A 64 -9.70 5.86 10.25
N LEU A 65 -9.65 4.56 9.98
CA LEU A 65 -10.49 3.92 8.97
C LEU A 65 -11.77 3.43 9.66
N ILE A 66 -12.91 3.95 9.22
CA ILE A 66 -14.23 3.57 9.69
C ILE A 66 -14.76 2.51 8.72
N LEU A 67 -15.03 1.32 9.23
CA LEU A 67 -15.61 0.20 8.50
C LEU A 67 -17.15 0.21 8.65
N PRO A 68 -17.87 -0.63 7.87
CA PRO A 68 -19.28 -0.87 8.07
C PRO A 68 -19.60 -1.20 9.53
N GLU A 69 -20.82 -0.88 9.96
CA GLU A 69 -21.28 -1.05 11.35
C GLU A 69 -20.57 -0.14 12.37
N GLY A 70 -19.79 0.84 11.90
CA GLY A 70 -19.14 1.84 12.74
C GLY A 70 -17.87 1.37 13.43
N LYS A 71 -17.36 0.19 13.07
CA LYS A 71 -16.07 -0.34 13.55
C LYS A 71 -14.95 0.62 13.14
N ARG A 72 -14.04 0.93 14.08
CA ARG A 72 -12.95 1.88 13.85
C ARG A 72 -11.60 1.17 13.95
N VAL A 73 -10.81 1.28 12.89
CA VAL A 73 -9.43 0.82 12.85
C VAL A 73 -8.53 2.05 12.93
N GLN A 74 -7.69 2.11 13.96
CA GLN A 74 -6.70 3.18 14.09
C GLN A 74 -5.74 3.13 12.90
N LEU A 75 -5.58 4.25 12.21
CA LEU A 75 -4.50 4.39 11.23
C LEU A 75 -3.19 4.45 12.00
N ILE A 76 -2.35 3.45 11.76
CA ILE A 76 -0.99 3.45 12.30
C ILE A 76 -0.18 4.33 11.36
N PRO A 77 0.47 5.40 11.86
CA PRO A 77 1.43 6.13 11.03
C PRO A 77 2.43 5.10 10.52
N HIS A 78 2.72 5.15 9.21
CA HIS A 78 3.71 4.27 8.62
C HIS A 78 4.94 4.34 9.51
N PRO A 79 5.46 3.24 10.10
CA PRO A 79 6.72 3.30 10.80
C PRO A 79 7.65 3.92 9.78
N VAL A 80 8.17 5.11 10.10
CA VAL A 80 9.02 5.87 9.19
C VAL A 80 10.05 4.86 8.73
N CYS A 81 10.00 4.50 7.44
CA CYS A 81 11.06 3.70 6.87
C CYS A 81 12.28 4.60 6.99
N HIS A 82 13.04 4.47 8.08
CA HIS A 82 14.38 5.01 8.21
C HIS A 82 15.26 4.22 7.24
N ARG A 83 14.99 4.33 5.94
CA ARG A 83 16.05 4.31 4.96
C ARG A 83 16.53 5.74 4.95
N ASP A 84 17.59 6.00 5.71
CA ASP A 84 18.46 7.10 5.33
C ASP A 84 18.77 6.88 3.84
N PRO A 85 18.48 7.81 2.93
CA PRO A 85 18.71 7.63 1.49
C PRO A 85 20.17 7.35 1.16
N ARG A 86 21.07 7.48 2.15
CA ARG A 86 22.48 7.13 2.07
C ARG A 86 22.77 5.67 2.41
N ILE A 87 21.84 4.85 2.90
CA ILE A 87 22.05 3.42 3.25
C ILE A 87 21.18 2.45 2.44
N ASP A 88 21.73 1.28 2.13
CA ASP A 88 21.05 0.18 1.43
C ASP A 88 20.19 -0.68 2.38
N GLU A 89 19.54 -1.72 1.83
CA GLU A 89 18.70 -2.66 2.58
C GLU A 89 19.46 -3.52 3.61
N PHE A 90 20.79 -3.48 3.58
CA PHE A 90 21.70 -4.12 4.53
C PHE A 90 22.33 -3.12 5.52
N GLY A 91 21.90 -1.86 5.50
CA GLY A 91 22.39 -0.80 6.38
C GLY A 91 23.76 -0.24 5.99
N LYS A 92 24.26 -0.48 4.77
CA LYS A 92 25.56 0.02 4.30
C LYS A 92 25.43 1.30 3.47
N PRO A 93 26.39 2.23 3.55
CA PRO A 93 26.30 3.46 2.78
C PRO A 93 26.50 3.26 1.26
N TRP A 94 25.66 3.89 0.43
CA TRP A 94 25.77 3.85 -1.05
C TRP A 94 27.09 4.42 -1.60
N TYR A 95 27.79 5.23 -0.81
CA TYR A 95 29.05 5.88 -1.20
C TYR A 95 30.31 5.09 -0.82
N LYS A 96 30.19 3.82 -0.41
CA LYS A 96 31.34 2.95 -0.17
C LYS A 96 31.28 1.67 -1.02
N GLY A 97 32.01 1.73 -2.15
CA GLY A 97 32.61 0.59 -2.85
C GLY A 97 31.84 0.08 -4.04
#